data_AF-Q9CTL2-F1
#
_entry.id   AF-Q9CTL2-F1
#
_cell.length_a   1.000
_cell.length_b   1.000
_cell.length_c   1.000
_cell.angle_alpha   90.00
_cell.angle_beta   90.00
_cell.angle_gamma   90.00
#
_symmetry.space_group_name_H-M   'P 1'
#
loop_
_entity.id
_entity.type
_entity.pdbx_description
1 polymer ?
#
loop_
_entity_poly.entity_id
_entity_poly.type
_entity_poly.pdbx_seq_one_letter_code
_entity_poly.pdbx_strand_id
1 'polypeptide(L)'
;QIRRQNGDDPLMTYRFPPKFTLKAGQVVTIWASGAGATHSPPTDLVWKAQNTWGCGSSLRTALINSTGEEVAMRKLVRSLTMVEDNEDDDEDGEELLHHHRVSGSRR
;
A
#
# COMPACT_ATOMS: atom_id res chain seq x y z
N GLN A 1 -15.18 -3.91 -11.81
CA GLN A 1 -13.92 -3.24 -12.24
C GLN A 1 -13.24 -2.65 -11.01
N ILE A 2 -11.93 -2.41 -11.07
CA ILE A 2 -11.18 -1.68 -10.04
C ILE A 2 -10.82 -0.30 -10.58
N ARG A 3 -11.11 0.75 -9.81
CA ARG A 3 -10.71 2.13 -10.10
C ARG A 3 -9.65 2.58 -9.09
N ARG A 4 -8.52 3.06 -9.58
CA ARG A 4 -7.39 3.54 -8.76
C ARG A 4 -7.11 5.01 -9.08
N GLN A 5 -7.04 5.83 -8.05
CA GLN A 5 -6.70 7.25 -8.11
C GLN A 5 -5.51 7.50 -7.16
N ASN A 6 -4.41 8.02 -7.68
CA ASN A 6 -3.21 8.35 -6.90
C ASN A 6 -3.05 9.89 -6.90
N GLY A 7 -3.39 10.56 -5.80
CA GLY A 7 -3.45 12.02 -5.78
C GLY A 7 -4.28 12.57 -6.95
N ASP A 8 -3.66 13.42 -7.75
CA ASP A 8 -4.24 14.04 -8.96
C ASP A 8 -3.83 13.35 -10.27
N ASP A 9 -3.15 12.20 -10.20
CA ASP A 9 -2.74 11.42 -11.37
C ASP A 9 -3.95 10.96 -12.20
N PRO A 10 -3.78 10.64 -13.49
CA PRO A 10 -4.85 10.07 -14.29
C PRO A 10 -5.47 8.81 -13.65
N LEU A 11 -6.80 8.73 -13.68
CA LEU A 11 -7.55 7.59 -13.17
C LEU A 11 -7.17 6.30 -13.91
N MET A 12 -6.82 5.26 -13.14
CA MET A 12 -6.52 3.95 -13.68
C MET A 12 -7.72 3.00 -13.49
N THR A 13 -8.07 2.24 -14.53
CA THR A 13 -9.21 1.33 -14.48
C THR A 13 -8.85 -0.08 -14.97
N TYR A 14 -8.98 -1.06 -14.08
CA TYR A 14 -8.85 -2.49 -14.40
C TYR A 14 -10.24 -3.13 -14.55
N ARG A 15 -10.44 -3.90 -15.62
CA ARG A 15 -11.68 -4.66 -15.84
C ARG A 15 -11.41 -6.15 -15.58
N PHE A 16 -12.27 -6.76 -14.76
CA PHE A 16 -12.27 -8.22 -14.60
C PHE A 16 -12.66 -8.90 -15.91
N PRO A 17 -12.21 -10.15 -16.15
CA PRO A 17 -12.73 -10.97 -17.24
C PRO A 17 -14.26 -11.11 -17.15
N PRO A 18 -14.98 -11.24 -18.29
CA PRO A 18 -16.45 -11.31 -18.30
C PRO A 18 -17.05 -12.43 -17.43
N LYS A 19 -16.31 -13.52 -17.19
CA LYS A 19 -16.73 -14.67 -16.37
C LYS A 19 -15.78 -14.89 -15.21
N PHE A 20 -15.76 -13.96 -14.26
CA PHE A 20 -14.95 -14.06 -13.03
C PHE A 20 -15.84 -14.34 -11.81
N THR A 21 -15.46 -15.32 -10.99
CA THR A 21 -16.15 -15.65 -9.74
C THR A 21 -15.13 -15.76 -8.62
N LEU A 22 -15.30 -14.93 -7.58
CA LEU A 22 -14.58 -15.04 -6.33
C LEU A 22 -15.45 -15.80 -5.33
N LYS A 23 -15.04 -17.00 -4.91
CA LYS A 23 -15.82 -17.78 -3.94
C LYS A 23 -15.70 -17.17 -2.55
N ALA A 24 -16.66 -17.50 -1.68
CA ALA A 24 -16.65 -17.10 -0.29
C ALA A 24 -15.32 -17.48 0.40
N GLY A 25 -14.76 -16.56 1.18
CA GLY A 25 -13.50 -16.75 1.90
C GLY A 25 -12.23 -16.77 1.03
N GLN A 26 -12.34 -16.70 -0.30
CA GLN A 26 -11.18 -16.66 -1.18
C GLN A 26 -10.67 -15.24 -1.40
N VAL A 27 -9.40 -15.16 -1.80
CA VAL A 27 -8.71 -13.92 -2.15
C VAL A 27 -8.30 -13.98 -3.62
N VAL A 28 -8.39 -12.84 -4.29
CA VAL A 28 -7.78 -12.61 -5.60
C VAL A 28 -6.82 -11.43 -5.48
N THR A 29 -5.64 -11.58 -6.08
CA THR A 29 -4.64 -10.53 -6.22
C THR A 29 -4.55 -10.12 -7.68
N ILE A 30 -4.65 -8.82 -7.93
CA ILE A 30 -4.43 -8.25 -9.26
C ILE A 30 -3.06 -7.59 -9.25
N TRP A 31 -2.11 -8.20 -9.93
CA TRP A 31 -0.73 -7.75 -10.05
C TRP A 31 -0.58 -6.76 -11.20
N ALA A 32 0.17 -5.69 -10.99
CA ALA A 32 0.67 -4.88 -12.10
C ALA A 32 1.75 -5.67 -12.87
N SER A 33 1.93 -5.41 -14.16
CA SER A 33 2.85 -6.21 -15.00
C SER A 33 4.31 -6.13 -14.55
N GLY A 34 4.73 -5.01 -13.96
CA GLY A 34 6.09 -4.82 -13.44
C GLY A 34 6.41 -5.62 -12.18
N ALA A 35 5.41 -6.27 -11.55
CA ALA A 35 5.63 -7.09 -10.37
C ALA A 35 6.22 -8.47 -10.67
N GLY A 36 6.27 -8.89 -11.93
CA GLY A 36 6.83 -10.20 -12.32
C GLY A 36 5.99 -11.42 -11.89
N ALA A 37 4.75 -11.22 -11.45
CA ALA A 37 3.87 -12.30 -11.02
C ALA A 37 3.41 -13.19 -12.20
N THR A 38 3.25 -14.49 -11.94
CA THR A 38 2.66 -15.42 -12.90
C THR A 38 1.14 -15.27 -12.94
N HIS A 39 0.55 -15.24 -14.14
CA HIS A 39 -0.89 -15.20 -14.29
C HIS A 39 -1.49 -16.58 -14.04
N SER A 40 -2.19 -16.74 -12.91
CA SER A 40 -2.82 -17.99 -12.48
C SER A 40 -4.25 -17.75 -11.95
N PRO A 41 -5.25 -17.53 -12.83
CA PRO A 41 -6.64 -17.36 -12.43
C PRO A 41 -7.20 -18.58 -11.65
N PRO A 42 -8.11 -18.39 -10.67
CA PRO A 42 -8.73 -17.11 -10.32
C PRO A 42 -7.96 -16.30 -9.25
N THR A 43 -6.92 -16.87 -8.63
CA THR A 43 -6.24 -16.24 -7.49
C THR A 43 -5.31 -15.12 -7.90
N ASP A 44 -4.64 -15.24 -9.04
CA ASP A 44 -3.60 -14.31 -9.47
C ASP A 44 -3.87 -13.79 -10.89
N LEU A 45 -4.33 -12.55 -10.97
CA LEU A 45 -4.60 -11.85 -12.21
C LEU A 45 -3.46 -10.87 -12.50
N VAL A 46 -3.01 -10.78 -13.76
CA VAL A 46 -1.96 -9.82 -14.15
C VAL A 46 -2.55 -8.77 -15.07
N TRP A 47 -2.44 -7.50 -14.69
CA TRP A 47 -2.80 -6.35 -15.50
C TRP A 47 -1.66 -6.03 -16.49
N LYS A 48 -1.61 -6.78 -17.58
CA LYS A 48 -0.52 -6.74 -18.58
C LYS A 48 -0.23 -5.33 -19.14
N ALA A 49 -1.27 -4.52 -19.32
CA ALA A 49 -1.17 -3.18 -19.90
C ALA A 49 -0.66 -2.11 -18.91
N GLN A 50 -0.45 -2.44 -17.63
CA GLN A 50 -0.12 -1.47 -16.60
C GLN A 50 1.07 -1.93 -15.76
N ASN A 51 2.19 -1.21 -15.82
CA ASN A 51 3.43 -1.61 -15.16
C ASN A 51 3.37 -1.53 -13.63
N THR A 52 2.60 -0.58 -13.08
CA THR A 52 2.51 -0.32 -11.63
C THR A 52 1.11 0.10 -11.23
N TRP A 53 0.68 -0.17 -9.99
CA TRP A 53 -0.51 0.44 -9.37
C TRP A 53 -0.31 1.92 -9.01
N GLY A 54 0.91 2.42 -9.16
CA GLY A 54 1.35 3.76 -8.76
C GLY A 54 1.56 3.87 -7.25
N CYS A 55 2.21 4.96 -6.87
CA CYS A 55 2.58 5.29 -5.49
C CYS A 55 2.25 6.76 -5.22
N GLY A 56 2.42 7.22 -3.98
CA GLY A 56 2.09 8.59 -3.59
C GLY A 56 1.60 8.70 -2.15
N SER A 57 1.29 9.94 -1.75
CA SER A 57 0.80 10.26 -0.40
C SER A 57 -0.70 10.04 -0.23
N SER A 58 -1.48 9.93 -1.31
CA SER A 58 -2.93 9.68 -1.26
C SER A 58 -3.31 8.66 -2.33
N LEU A 59 -3.75 7.48 -1.92
CA LEU A 59 -4.03 6.35 -2.79
C LEU A 59 -5.45 5.86 -2.53
N ARG A 60 -6.35 5.98 -3.51
CA ARG A 60 -7.74 5.52 -3.40
C ARG A 60 -7.98 4.37 -4.37
N THR A 61 -8.51 3.25 -3.89
CA THR A 61 -8.88 2.10 -4.69
C THR A 61 -10.33 1.73 -4.42
N ALA A 62 -11.14 1.66 -5.47
CA ALA A 62 -12.55 1.36 -5.40
C ALA A 62 -12.90 0.13 -6.24
N LEU A 63 -13.76 -0.72 -5.69
CA LEU A 63 -14.41 -1.81 -6.39
C LEU A 63 -15.75 -1.31 -6.91
N ILE A 64 -15.92 -1.38 -8.22
CA ILE A 64 -17.16 -0.99 -8.90
C ILE A 64 -17.83 -2.25 -9.46
N ASN A 65 -19.11 -2.43 -9.21
CA ASN A 65 -19.89 -3.56 -9.71
C ASN A 65 -20.23 -3.41 -11.21
N SER A 66 -21.07 -4.30 -11.75
CA SER A 66 -21.48 -4.29 -13.16
C SER A 66 -22.49 -3.19 -13.53
N THR A 67 -23.23 -2.65 -12.56
CA THR A 67 -24.17 -1.53 -12.76
C THR A 67 -23.47 -0.17 -12.75
N GLY A 68 -22.20 -0.12 -12.31
CA GLY A 68 -21.40 1.10 -12.25
C GLY A 68 -21.31 1.71 -10.85
N GLU A 69 -21.87 1.06 -9.83
CA GLU A 69 -21.87 1.53 -8.44
C GLU A 69 -20.60 1.12 -7.71
N GLU A 70 -20.11 2.01 -6.84
CA GLU A 70 -19.02 1.69 -5.92
C GLU A 70 -19.54 0.85 -4.76
N VAL A 71 -19.05 -0.38 -4.65
CA VAL A 71 -19.50 -1.36 -3.65
C VAL A 71 -18.50 -1.60 -2.53
N ALA A 72 -17.24 -1.20 -2.72
CA ALA A 72 -16.23 -1.20 -1.67
C ALA A 72 -15.11 -0.21 -2.02
N MET A 73 -14.42 0.31 -1.01
CA MET A 73 -13.30 1.20 -1.21
C MET A 73 -12.26 1.12 -0.10
N ARG A 74 -11.01 1.46 -0.44
CA ARG A 74 -9.90 1.62 0.49
C ARG A 74 -9.09 2.85 0.09
N LYS A 75 -8.77 3.69 1.06
CA LYS A 75 -7.88 4.86 0.89
C LYS A 75 -6.68 4.75 1.83
N LEU A 76 -5.49 5.00 1.31
CA LEU A 76 -4.25 5.15 2.09
C LEU A 76 -3.80 6.60 1.97
N VAL A 77 -3.59 7.28 3.10
CA VAL A 77 -3.06 8.65 3.14
C VAL A 77 -1.82 8.66 4.05
N ARG A 78 -0.70 9.18 3.54
CA ARG A 78 0.50 9.43 4.32
C ARG A 78 0.40 10.81 4.95
N SER A 79 0.42 10.86 6.29
CA SER A 79 0.59 12.12 7.03
C SER A 79 2.08 12.31 7.33
N LEU A 80 2.60 13.51 7.09
CA LEU A 80 3.92 13.92 7.57
C LEU A 80 3.66 14.80 8.80
N THR A 81 3.93 14.27 9.99
CA THR A 81 4.08 15.10 11.18
C THR A 81 5.47 15.69 11.15
N MET A 82 5.56 17.01 11.01
CA MET A 82 6.78 17.74 11.36
C MET A 82 6.97 17.50 12.87
N VAL A 83 8.03 16.80 13.25
CA VAL A 83 8.51 16.92 14.64
C VAL A 83 9.14 18.30 14.69
N GLU A 84 8.43 19.23 15.32
CA GLU A 84 9.06 20.46 15.77
C GLU A 84 10.02 20.04 16.88
N ASP A 85 11.32 19.96 16.56
CA ASP A 85 12.37 20.04 17.56
C ASP A 85 12.20 21.43 18.19
N ASN A 86 11.31 21.53 19.20
CA ASN A 86 11.47 22.55 20.21
C ASN A 86 12.75 22.14 20.94
N GLU A 87 13.88 22.62 20.44
CA GLU A 87 15.07 22.89 21.25
C GLU A 87 14.63 23.95 22.27
N ASP A 88 13.84 23.52 23.26
CA ASP A 88 13.84 24.19 24.55
C ASP A 88 15.26 23.97 25.08
N ASP A 89 16.07 25.03 24.97
CA ASP A 89 17.35 25.21 25.66
C ASP A 89 17.13 25.00 27.17
N ASP A 90 17.07 23.74 27.62
CA ASP A 90 17.34 23.36 29.00
C ASP A 90 18.86 23.22 29.13
N GLU A 91 19.50 24.37 29.35
CA GLU A 91 20.95 24.56 29.45
C GLU A 91 21.57 24.03 30.75
N ASP A 92 21.17 22.87 31.31
CA ASP A 92 21.91 22.31 32.46
C ASP A 92 21.58 20.85 32.81
N GLY A 93 22.61 19.98 32.79
CA GLY A 93 22.60 18.74 33.59
C GLY A 93 23.04 17.44 32.89
N GLU A 94 24.35 17.29 32.70
CA GLU A 94 25.12 16.05 32.90
C GLU A 94 24.56 14.68 32.42
N GLU A 95 25.03 14.28 31.23
CA GLU A 95 25.62 12.97 30.90
C GLU A 95 25.21 11.75 31.75
N LEU A 96 24.35 10.85 31.23
CA LEU A 96 24.47 9.42 31.53
C LEU A 96 23.97 8.53 30.36
N LEU A 97 24.87 8.29 29.42
CA LEU A 97 24.78 7.29 28.36
C LEU A 97 24.83 5.87 28.94
N HIS A 98 23.69 5.25 29.28
CA HIS A 98 23.63 3.82 29.57
C HIS A 98 23.32 3.00 28.30
N HIS A 99 24.30 2.93 27.39
CA HIS A 99 24.32 1.94 26.32
C HIS A 99 24.47 0.54 26.92
N HIS A 100 23.39 -0.23 26.84
CA HIS A 100 23.31 -1.63 27.24
C HIS A 100 24.25 -2.49 26.39
N ARG A 101 25.48 -2.70 26.88
CA ARG A 101 26.45 -3.60 26.26
C ARG A 101 26.22 -5.04 26.77
N VAL A 102 25.29 -5.75 26.14
CA VAL A 102 25.31 -7.22 26.17
C VAL A 102 26.28 -7.69 25.10
N SER A 103 27.44 -8.18 25.51
CA SER A 103 28.20 -9.17 24.75
C SER A 103 29.34 -9.74 25.58
N GLY A 104 29.30 -11.07 25.78
CA GLY A 104 30.51 -11.88 25.84
C GLY A 104 30.84 -12.54 27.18
N SER A 105 30.06 -13.55 27.55
CA SER A 105 30.60 -14.66 28.35
C SER A 105 31.53 -15.48 27.45
N ARG A 106 32.84 -15.45 27.71
CA ARG A 106 33.79 -16.46 27.22
C ARG A 106 34.93 -16.66 28.21
N ARG A 107 34.87 -17.82 28.85
CA ARG A 107 35.92 -18.65 29.47
C ARG A 107 36.57 -18.16 30.75
#